data_AF-A0A936G3D4-F1
#
_entry.id   AF-A0A936G3D4-F1
#
_cell.length_a   1.000
_cell.length_b   1.000
_cell.length_c   1.000
_cell.angle_alpha   90.00
_cell.angle_beta   90.00
_cell.angle_gamma   90.00
#
_symmetry.space_group_name_H-M   'P 1'
#
loop_
_entity.id
_entity.type
_entity.pdbx_description
1 polymer ?
#
loop_
_entity_poly.entity_id
_entity_poly.type
_entity_poly.pdbx_seq_one_letter_code
_entity_poly.pdbx_strand_id
1 'polypeptide(L)'
;MTTTPAPPVPPSPPRSRYSMGSLANMGRSLFVILVLVGGLVAIVPRVSEVRQPAVDAAAVVGYAVKSTGTPFWFPSPVPDGWVATNARYAGSTDSVPTWQAGWTTPDDRYFSLAQAKDATSGWLASATNKAKATGSTQIAGRTWTTYVDDRKQAIMSSASDGLTTVVATTGSMEDLSGFVTRLGPAQPSG
;
A
#
# COMPACT_ATOMS: atom_id res chain seq x y z
N MET A 1 80.00 -3.94 58.88
CA MET A 1 78.99 -3.10 59.56
C MET A 1 77.88 -2.81 58.56
N THR A 2 76.68 -3.24 58.90
CA THR A 2 75.40 -3.08 58.19
C THR A 2 74.89 -1.64 58.23
N THR A 3 74.21 -1.18 57.17
CA THR A 3 72.91 -0.48 57.33
C THR A 3 72.12 -0.36 56.01
N THR A 4 70.81 -0.49 56.16
CA THR A 4 69.72 -0.56 55.18
C THR A 4 69.19 0.83 54.77
N PRO A 5 68.70 1.03 53.53
CA PRO A 5 67.73 2.10 53.25
C PRO A 5 66.39 1.64 52.62
N ALA A 6 65.33 2.18 53.24
CA ALA A 6 63.95 2.55 52.83
C ALA A 6 63.00 1.59 52.05
N PRO A 7 61.71 1.50 52.45
CA PRO A 7 60.71 0.69 51.75
C PRO A 7 60.12 1.43 50.53
N PRO A 8 59.90 0.75 49.38
CA PRO A 8 59.25 1.36 48.22
C PRO A 8 57.71 1.28 48.27
N VAL A 9 57.09 2.36 47.79
CA VAL A 9 55.65 2.65 47.68
C VAL A 9 54.94 1.66 46.73
N PRO A 10 53.71 1.19 47.02
CA PRO A 10 53.00 0.29 46.12
C PRO A 10 52.58 0.99 44.81
N PRO A 11 52.73 0.32 43.65
CA PRO A 11 52.39 0.89 42.35
C PRO A 11 50.88 0.98 42.11
N SER A 12 50.46 2.00 41.33
CA SER A 12 49.07 2.22 40.92
C SER A 12 48.52 1.08 40.03
N PRO A 13 47.22 0.76 40.11
CA PRO A 13 46.65 -0.37 39.38
C PRO A 13 46.72 -0.16 37.85
N PRO A 14 46.98 -1.22 37.07
CA PRO A 14 47.16 -1.13 35.63
C PRO A 14 45.86 -0.81 34.90
N ARG A 15 45.96 0.05 33.87
CA ARG A 15 44.85 0.36 32.96
C ARG A 15 44.35 -0.92 32.28
N SER A 16 43.04 -1.17 32.34
CA SER A 16 42.41 -2.41 31.87
C SER A 16 42.53 -2.55 30.35
N ARG A 17 43.03 -3.71 29.91
CA ARG A 17 43.27 -4.06 28.49
C ARG A 17 42.02 -4.62 27.78
N TYR A 18 40.82 -4.20 28.18
CA TYR A 18 39.55 -4.77 27.70
C TYR A 18 39.03 -4.20 26.37
N SER A 19 39.73 -3.25 25.73
CA SER A 19 39.21 -2.58 24.51
C SER A 19 39.56 -3.26 23.18
N MET A 20 40.62 -4.07 23.13
CA MET A 20 41.11 -4.66 21.86
C MET A 20 40.45 -6.00 21.49
N GLY A 21 39.87 -6.71 22.47
CA GLY A 21 39.04 -7.89 22.19
C GLY A 21 37.63 -7.53 21.69
N SER A 22 37.18 -6.30 21.96
CA SER A 22 35.83 -5.85 21.65
C SER A 22 35.61 -5.68 20.15
N LEU A 23 36.51 -4.99 19.42
CA LEU A 23 36.30 -4.73 17.98
C LEU A 23 36.28 -6.00 17.13
N ALA A 24 37.24 -6.91 17.34
CA ALA A 24 37.28 -8.18 16.61
C ALA A 24 36.08 -9.08 16.95
N ASN A 25 35.62 -9.04 18.20
CA ASN A 25 34.43 -9.77 18.63
C ASN A 25 33.14 -9.13 18.10
N MET A 26 33.06 -7.79 18.06
CA MET A 26 31.97 -7.02 17.46
C MET A 26 31.85 -7.31 15.97
N GLY A 27 32.96 -7.35 15.24
CA GLY A 27 32.98 -7.70 13.81
C GLY A 27 32.51 -9.14 13.56
N ARG A 28 32.92 -10.10 14.41
CA ARG A 28 32.45 -11.49 14.34
C ARG A 28 30.96 -11.62 14.66
N SER A 29 30.48 -10.95 15.70
CA SER A 29 29.06 -10.94 16.07
C SER A 29 28.21 -10.29 14.97
N LEU A 30 28.67 -9.19 14.38
CA LEU A 30 27.99 -8.54 13.26
C LEU A 30 27.88 -9.48 12.05
N PHE A 31 28.97 -10.20 11.73
CA PHE A 31 28.96 -11.19 10.65
C PHE A 31 27.97 -12.33 10.92
N VAL A 32 27.95 -12.89 12.14
CA VAL A 32 26.99 -13.94 12.52
C VAL A 32 25.54 -13.45 12.43
N ILE A 33 25.28 -12.21 12.88
CA ILE A 33 23.95 -11.60 12.78
C ILE A 33 23.55 -11.40 11.32
N LEU A 34 24.45 -10.91 10.46
CA LEU A 34 24.19 -10.73 9.02
C LEU A 34 23.93 -12.06 8.31
N VAL A 35 24.65 -13.12 8.68
CA VAL A 35 24.41 -14.47 8.14
C VAL A 35 23.05 -15.00 8.60
N LEU A 36 22.67 -14.81 9.86
CA LEU A 36 21.35 -15.20 10.37
C LEU A 36 20.22 -14.40 9.71
N VAL A 37 20.39 -13.08 9.57
CA VAL A 37 19.42 -12.21 8.88
C VAL A 37 19.35 -12.57 7.40
N GLY A 38 20.48 -12.83 6.74
CA GLY A 38 20.54 -13.27 5.36
C GLY A 38 19.86 -14.63 5.15
N GLY A 39 20.09 -15.58 6.07
CA GLY A 39 19.40 -16.86 6.10
C GLY A 39 17.90 -16.70 6.31
N LEU A 40 17.47 -15.84 7.23
CA LEU A 40 16.06 -15.52 7.44
C LEU A 40 15.43 -14.90 6.19
N VAL A 41 16.11 -13.92 5.56
CA VAL A 41 15.66 -13.28 4.31
C VAL A 41 15.59 -14.26 3.15
N ALA A 42 16.48 -15.26 3.11
CA ALA A 42 16.47 -16.32 2.10
C ALA A 42 15.36 -17.37 2.36
N ILE A 43 15.03 -17.63 3.63
CA ILE A 43 13.97 -18.56 4.04
C ILE A 43 12.59 -17.93 3.84
N VAL A 44 12.43 -16.62 4.06
CA VAL A 44 11.18 -15.92 3.82
C VAL A 44 10.95 -15.92 2.30
N PRO A 45 9.98 -16.71 1.78
CA PRO A 45 9.69 -16.69 0.37
C PRO A 45 9.20 -15.29 0.04
N ARG A 46 10.00 -14.54 -0.73
CA ARG A 46 9.50 -13.37 -1.43
C ARG A 46 8.53 -13.91 -2.47
N VAL A 47 7.25 -13.96 -2.14
CA VAL A 47 6.19 -14.12 -3.13
C VAL A 47 6.19 -12.83 -3.96
N SER A 48 7.12 -12.74 -4.91
CA SER A 48 7.21 -11.67 -5.91
C SER A 48 6.05 -11.75 -6.92
N GLU A 49 5.35 -12.88 -6.97
CA GLU A 49 4.07 -13.01 -7.62
C GLU A 49 3.19 -13.89 -6.73
N VAL A 50 2.32 -13.30 -5.93
CA VAL A 50 1.06 -14.00 -5.68
C VAL A 50 0.34 -13.93 -7.02
N ARG A 51 0.53 -14.94 -7.88
CA ARG A 51 -0.44 -15.25 -8.94
C ARG A 51 -1.71 -15.66 -8.20
N GLN A 52 -2.43 -14.67 -7.68
CA GLN A 52 -3.80 -14.86 -7.25
C GLN A 52 -4.54 -15.40 -8.49
N PRO A 53 -5.38 -16.43 -8.34
CA PRO A 53 -6.26 -16.86 -9.42
C PRO A 53 -6.88 -15.64 -10.07
N ALA A 54 -6.92 -15.59 -11.41
CA ALA A 54 -7.41 -14.42 -12.15
C ALA A 54 -8.70 -13.90 -11.50
N VAL A 55 -8.59 -12.77 -10.80
CA VAL A 55 -9.72 -12.25 -10.04
C VAL A 55 -10.69 -11.67 -11.05
N ASP A 56 -11.84 -12.33 -11.22
CA ASP A 56 -12.87 -11.85 -12.13
C ASP A 56 -13.62 -10.67 -11.51
N ALA A 57 -13.02 -9.49 -11.63
CA ALA A 57 -13.61 -8.24 -11.15
C ALA A 57 -14.95 -7.95 -11.83
N ALA A 58 -15.15 -8.38 -13.07
CA ALA A 58 -16.40 -8.20 -13.80
C ALA A 58 -17.53 -9.07 -13.18
N ALA A 59 -17.24 -10.32 -12.86
CA ALA A 59 -18.20 -11.19 -12.17
C ALA A 59 -18.60 -10.65 -10.78
N VAL A 60 -17.63 -10.14 -10.01
CA VAL A 60 -17.91 -9.61 -8.66
C VAL A 60 -18.76 -8.34 -8.72
N VAL A 61 -18.43 -7.39 -9.60
CA VAL A 61 -19.27 -6.18 -9.75
C VAL A 61 -20.65 -6.54 -10.30
N GLY A 62 -20.74 -7.49 -11.23
CA GLY A 62 -22.01 -7.96 -11.78
C GLY A 62 -22.91 -8.58 -10.71
N TYR A 63 -22.33 -9.35 -9.79
CA TYR A 63 -23.02 -9.84 -8.60
C TYR A 63 -23.47 -8.70 -7.67
N ALA A 64 -22.63 -7.69 -7.45
CA ALA A 64 -22.97 -6.54 -6.62
C ALA A 64 -24.13 -5.71 -7.20
N VAL A 65 -24.14 -5.50 -8.52
CA VAL A 65 -25.24 -4.85 -9.25
C VAL A 65 -26.51 -5.68 -9.14
N LYS A 66 -26.43 -6.99 -9.40
CA LYS A 66 -27.59 -7.90 -9.33
C LYS A 66 -28.21 -7.98 -7.93
N SER A 67 -27.37 -8.02 -6.89
CA SER A 67 -27.81 -8.15 -5.50
C SER A 67 -28.37 -6.87 -4.88
N THR A 68 -27.97 -5.69 -5.38
CA THR A 68 -28.35 -4.41 -4.76
C THR A 68 -29.16 -3.47 -5.66
N GLY A 69 -29.16 -3.70 -6.97
CA GLY A 69 -29.69 -2.75 -7.96
C GLY A 69 -28.89 -1.45 -8.06
N THR A 70 -27.72 -1.35 -7.42
CA THR A 70 -26.87 -0.16 -7.48
C THR A 70 -26.10 -0.13 -8.80
N PRO A 71 -26.10 0.99 -9.55
CA PRO A 71 -25.39 1.11 -10.81
C PRO A 71 -23.88 1.38 -10.57
N PHE A 72 -23.17 0.37 -10.06
CA PHE A 72 -21.72 0.46 -9.91
C PHE A 72 -21.04 0.72 -11.26
N TRP A 73 -19.91 1.40 -11.21
CA TRP A 73 -19.10 1.67 -12.40
C TRP A 73 -17.97 0.66 -12.50
N PHE A 74 -17.58 0.34 -13.72
CA PHE A 74 -16.50 -0.59 -14.02
C PHE A 74 -15.73 -0.11 -15.25
N PRO A 75 -14.38 -0.24 -15.28
CA PRO A 75 -13.61 0.06 -16.47
C PRO A 75 -13.93 -0.96 -17.57
N SER A 76 -14.64 -0.55 -18.63
CA SER A 76 -15.02 -1.46 -19.72
C SER A 76 -14.76 -0.81 -21.10
N PRO A 77 -13.97 -1.46 -21.99
CA PRO A 77 -13.16 -2.65 -21.71
C PRO A 77 -12.00 -2.32 -20.74
N VAL A 78 -11.60 -3.32 -19.96
CA VAL A 78 -10.35 -3.25 -19.19
C VAL A 78 -9.20 -3.18 -20.21
N PRO A 79 -8.23 -2.24 -20.07
CA PRO A 79 -7.13 -2.14 -21.03
C PRO A 79 -6.29 -3.43 -21.11
N ASP A 80 -5.75 -3.69 -22.30
CA ASP A 80 -4.93 -4.88 -22.53
C ASP A 80 -3.71 -4.94 -21.59
N GLY A 81 -3.42 -6.14 -21.10
CA GLY A 81 -2.30 -6.39 -20.19
C GLY A 81 -2.53 -5.96 -18.73
N TRP A 82 -3.67 -5.36 -18.40
CA TRP A 82 -4.02 -5.07 -17.01
C TRP A 82 -4.49 -6.34 -16.30
N VAL A 83 -3.93 -6.62 -15.14
CA VAL A 83 -4.25 -7.80 -14.34
C VAL A 83 -5.00 -7.37 -13.09
N ALA A 84 -6.22 -7.87 -12.90
CA ALA A 84 -6.96 -7.67 -11.67
C ALA A 84 -6.27 -8.41 -10.52
N THR A 85 -5.84 -7.67 -9.49
CA THR A 85 -5.12 -8.21 -8.33
C THR A 85 -6.02 -8.37 -7.12
N ASN A 86 -7.17 -7.71 -7.09
CA ASN A 86 -8.21 -7.92 -6.10
C ASN A 86 -9.57 -7.43 -6.61
N ALA A 87 -10.64 -8.03 -6.12
CA ALA A 87 -12.01 -7.60 -6.32
C ALA A 87 -12.88 -8.16 -5.20
N ARG A 88 -13.73 -7.32 -4.60
CA ARG A 88 -14.68 -7.75 -3.57
C ARG A 88 -15.87 -6.81 -3.48
N TYR A 89 -16.99 -7.37 -3.05
CA TYR A 89 -18.15 -6.61 -2.59
C TYR A 89 -18.46 -7.03 -1.15
N ALA A 90 -18.17 -6.14 -0.19
CA ALA A 90 -18.30 -6.43 1.24
C ALA A 90 -18.40 -5.14 2.06
N GLY A 91 -18.76 -5.25 3.34
CA GLY A 91 -18.65 -4.13 4.29
C GLY A 91 -17.21 -3.64 4.42
N SER A 92 -17.03 -2.33 4.44
CA SER A 92 -15.75 -1.65 4.61
C SER A 92 -15.77 -0.77 5.88
N THR A 93 -15.09 0.37 5.86
CA THR A 93 -15.15 1.39 6.91
C THR A 93 -16.60 1.74 7.25
N ASP A 94 -16.89 1.85 8.54
CA ASP A 94 -18.24 2.09 9.10
C ASP A 94 -19.28 1.03 8.68
N SER A 95 -18.83 -0.18 8.31
CA SER A 95 -19.66 -1.27 7.77
C SER A 95 -20.40 -0.92 6.46
N VAL A 96 -19.96 0.13 5.75
CA VAL A 96 -20.57 0.56 4.49
C VAL A 96 -20.32 -0.48 3.40
N PRO A 97 -21.37 -1.05 2.76
CA PRO A 97 -21.21 -1.97 1.64
C PRO A 97 -20.45 -1.32 0.49
N THR A 98 -19.32 -1.92 0.12
CA THR A 98 -18.36 -1.34 -0.81
C THR A 98 -18.00 -2.34 -1.89
N TRP A 99 -18.20 -1.93 -3.14
CA TRP A 99 -17.56 -2.55 -4.29
C TRP A 99 -16.14 -2.01 -4.40
N GLN A 100 -15.15 -2.88 -4.50
CA GLN A 100 -13.79 -2.46 -4.78
C GLN A 100 -13.07 -3.45 -5.67
N ALA A 101 -12.17 -2.94 -6.50
CA ALA A 101 -11.24 -3.73 -7.29
C ALA A 101 -9.93 -2.98 -7.50
N GLY A 102 -8.88 -3.74 -7.76
CA GLY A 102 -7.55 -3.25 -8.05
C GLY A 102 -6.93 -3.97 -9.24
N TRP A 103 -6.14 -3.24 -10.01
CA TRP A 103 -5.46 -3.73 -11.19
C TRP A 103 -3.99 -3.30 -11.19
N THR A 104 -3.12 -4.17 -11.68
CA THR A 104 -1.73 -3.84 -11.99
C THR A 104 -1.57 -3.77 -13.51
N THR A 105 -0.91 -2.72 -13.98
CA THR A 105 -0.61 -2.46 -15.38
C THR A 105 0.70 -3.14 -15.82
N PRO A 106 0.96 -3.26 -17.13
CA PRO A 106 2.24 -3.77 -17.63
C PRO A 106 3.47 -2.98 -17.15
N ASP A 107 3.29 -1.69 -16.86
CA ASP A 107 4.34 -0.79 -16.34
C ASP A 107 4.47 -0.84 -14.81
N ASP A 108 3.92 -1.86 -14.15
CA ASP A 108 3.93 -2.06 -12.68
C ASP A 108 3.23 -0.93 -11.89
N ARG A 109 2.37 -0.16 -12.55
CA ARG A 109 1.47 0.80 -11.88
C ARG A 109 0.24 0.09 -11.35
N TYR A 110 -0.22 0.49 -10.18
CA TYR A 110 -1.42 -0.04 -9.54
C TYR A 110 -2.56 0.98 -9.62
N PHE A 111 -3.76 0.51 -9.95
CA PHE A 111 -5.00 1.29 -9.95
C PHE A 111 -5.99 0.63 -9.02
N SER A 112 -6.70 1.43 -8.22
CA SER A 112 -7.84 0.97 -7.44
C SER A 112 -9.09 1.75 -7.76
N LEU A 113 -10.22 1.07 -7.63
CA LEU A 113 -11.57 1.60 -7.70
C LEU A 113 -12.30 1.14 -6.44
N ALA A 114 -12.89 2.07 -5.71
CA ALA A 114 -13.77 1.79 -4.58
C ALA A 114 -15.06 2.60 -4.74
N GLN A 115 -16.19 1.95 -4.53
CA GLN A 115 -17.51 2.55 -4.70
C GLN A 115 -18.44 2.11 -3.59
N ALA A 116 -19.13 3.09 -3.01
CA ALA A 116 -20.11 2.85 -1.98
C ALA A 116 -21.34 3.72 -2.24
N LYS A 117 -22.50 3.09 -2.13
CA LYS A 117 -23.75 3.81 -2.01
C LYS A 117 -23.85 4.35 -0.58
N ASP A 118 -24.30 5.59 -0.43
CA ASP A 118 -24.49 6.24 0.88
C ASP A 118 -23.19 6.29 1.72
N ALA A 119 -22.05 6.59 1.07
CA ALA A 119 -20.76 6.67 1.73
C ALA A 119 -20.73 7.69 2.88
N THR A 120 -20.23 7.27 4.04
CA THR A 120 -19.99 8.16 5.18
C THR A 120 -18.76 9.04 4.96
N SER A 121 -18.64 10.10 5.77
CA SER A 121 -17.41 10.91 5.80
C SER A 121 -16.19 10.09 6.23
N GLY A 122 -16.37 9.13 7.15
CA GLY A 122 -15.33 8.19 7.57
C GLY A 122 -14.89 7.26 6.46
N TRP A 123 -15.84 6.74 5.67
CA TRP A 123 -15.54 5.94 4.49
C TRP A 123 -14.76 6.73 3.45
N LEU A 124 -15.19 7.96 3.13
CA LEU A 124 -14.49 8.79 2.14
C LEU A 124 -13.07 9.13 2.60
N ALA A 125 -12.91 9.56 3.86
CA ALA A 125 -11.61 9.83 4.45
C ALA A 125 -10.71 8.58 4.45
N SER A 126 -11.27 7.39 4.69
CA SER A 126 -10.51 6.14 4.61
C SER A 126 -10.11 5.81 3.17
N ALA A 127 -11.03 5.95 2.22
CA ALA A 127 -10.79 5.63 0.81
C ALA A 127 -9.78 6.58 0.14
N THR A 128 -9.67 7.83 0.63
CA THR A 128 -8.68 8.80 0.16
C THR A 128 -7.39 8.82 1.00
N ASN A 129 -7.14 7.80 1.84
CA ASN A 129 -5.99 7.76 2.76
C ASN A 129 -5.89 9.01 3.67
N LYS A 130 -7.02 9.65 3.98
CA LYS A 130 -7.13 10.91 4.73
C LYS A 130 -6.38 12.07 4.06
N ALA A 131 -6.09 11.97 2.77
CA ALA A 131 -5.44 13.01 2.00
C ALA A 131 -6.33 14.26 1.95
N LYS A 132 -5.68 15.43 1.95
CA LYS A 132 -6.38 16.70 1.77
C LYS A 132 -6.69 16.90 0.28
N ALA A 133 -7.84 17.51 0.01
CA ALA A 133 -8.19 17.90 -1.36
C ALA A 133 -7.15 18.89 -1.90
N THR A 134 -6.70 18.65 -3.13
CA THR A 134 -5.71 19.47 -3.84
C THR A 134 -6.36 20.33 -4.91
N GLY A 135 -7.56 19.98 -5.35
CA GLY A 135 -8.28 20.69 -6.39
C GLY A 135 -9.52 19.92 -6.84
N SER A 136 -10.06 20.32 -7.99
CA SER A 136 -11.13 19.61 -8.67
C SER A 136 -10.96 19.70 -10.18
N THR A 137 -11.48 18.71 -10.89
CA THR A 137 -11.46 18.63 -12.35
C THR A 137 -12.76 18.04 -12.88
N GLN A 138 -13.14 18.37 -14.12
CA GLN A 138 -14.32 17.83 -14.75
C GLN A 138 -13.91 16.83 -15.83
N ILE A 139 -14.30 15.57 -15.68
CA ILE A 139 -13.93 14.46 -16.57
C ILE A 139 -15.15 13.61 -16.85
N ALA A 140 -15.42 13.34 -18.13
CA ALA A 140 -16.55 12.53 -18.59
C ALA A 140 -17.89 12.98 -17.97
N GLY A 141 -18.14 14.29 -17.95
CA GLY A 141 -19.37 14.88 -17.42
C GLY A 141 -19.51 14.88 -15.89
N ARG A 142 -18.50 14.40 -15.15
CA ARG A 142 -18.49 14.33 -13.68
C ARG A 142 -17.46 15.26 -13.09
N THR A 143 -17.80 15.88 -11.96
CA THR A 143 -16.85 16.65 -11.14
C THR A 143 -16.11 15.70 -10.22
N TRP A 144 -14.79 15.74 -10.29
CA TRP A 144 -13.87 14.95 -9.47
C TRP A 144 -13.09 15.86 -8.56
N THR A 145 -13.09 15.57 -7.27
CA THR A 145 -12.15 16.16 -6.32
C THR A 145 -10.83 15.41 -6.41
N THR A 146 -9.72 16.11 -6.53
CA THR A 146 -8.38 15.51 -6.62
C THR A 146 -7.69 15.52 -5.27
N TYR A 147 -6.92 14.50 -4.97
CA TYR A 147 -6.11 14.39 -3.77
C TYR A 147 -4.74 13.81 -4.12
N VAL A 148 -3.75 14.12 -3.29
CA VAL A 148 -2.44 13.48 -3.30
C VAL A 148 -2.12 13.10 -1.87
N ASP A 149 -1.85 11.81 -1.63
CA ASP A 149 -1.51 11.33 -0.30
C ASP A 149 -0.02 11.51 0.03
N ASP A 150 0.38 11.18 1.26
CA ASP A 150 1.76 11.32 1.73
C ASP A 150 2.76 10.42 0.95
N ARG A 151 2.26 9.41 0.25
CA ARG A 151 3.04 8.51 -0.63
C ARG A 151 3.05 8.99 -2.08
N LYS A 152 2.55 10.19 -2.34
CA LYS A 152 2.42 10.80 -3.68
C LYS A 152 1.50 10.00 -4.62
N GLN A 153 0.57 9.21 -4.08
CA GLN A 153 -0.44 8.55 -4.91
C GLN A 153 -1.48 9.57 -5.36
N ALA A 154 -1.82 9.53 -6.64
CA ALA A 154 -2.88 10.35 -7.20
C ALA A 154 -4.24 9.70 -6.91
N ILE A 155 -5.18 10.48 -6.39
CA ILE A 155 -6.52 10.00 -6.00
C ILE A 155 -7.57 10.97 -6.56
N MET A 156 -8.70 10.43 -7.01
CA MET A 156 -9.88 11.22 -7.35
C MET A 156 -11.11 10.65 -6.66
N SER A 157 -12.00 11.53 -6.20
CA SER A 157 -13.33 11.15 -5.72
C SER A 157 -14.43 11.91 -6.45
N SER A 158 -15.55 11.25 -6.68
CA SER A 158 -16.77 11.88 -7.20
C SER A 158 -17.97 11.29 -6.50
N ALA A 159 -18.97 12.12 -6.24
CA ALA A 159 -20.25 11.69 -5.70
C ALA A 159 -21.36 12.17 -6.63
N SER A 160 -22.09 11.22 -7.20
CA SER A 160 -23.21 11.47 -8.11
C SER A 160 -24.29 10.42 -7.87
N ASP A 161 -25.56 10.84 -7.86
CA ASP A 161 -26.72 9.94 -7.73
C ASP A 161 -26.66 9.00 -6.51
N GLY A 162 -26.10 9.49 -5.39
CA GLY A 162 -25.95 8.72 -4.14
C GLY A 162 -24.82 7.69 -4.16
N LEU A 163 -24.04 7.60 -5.24
CA LEU A 163 -22.89 6.72 -5.36
C LEU A 163 -21.60 7.53 -5.27
N THR A 164 -20.79 7.25 -4.25
CA THR A 164 -19.45 7.81 -4.11
C THR A 164 -18.44 6.87 -4.74
N THR A 165 -17.67 7.39 -5.68
CA THR A 165 -16.61 6.69 -6.38
C THR A 165 -15.27 7.29 -5.99
N VAL A 166 -14.32 6.45 -5.58
CA VAL A 166 -12.94 6.83 -5.33
C VAL A 166 -12.06 5.97 -6.21
N VAL A 167 -11.14 6.61 -6.91
CA VAL A 167 -10.10 5.94 -7.69
C VAL A 167 -8.73 6.41 -7.22
N ALA A 168 -7.76 5.51 -7.18
CA ALA A 168 -6.39 5.85 -6.85
C ALA A 168 -5.42 5.17 -7.81
N THR A 169 -4.24 5.77 -8.00
CA THR A 169 -3.15 5.16 -8.74
C THR A 169 -1.79 5.45 -8.13
N THR A 170 -0.85 4.52 -8.31
CA THR A 170 0.59 4.79 -8.10
C THR A 170 1.24 5.52 -9.27
N GLY A 171 0.54 5.66 -10.40
CA GLY A 171 0.94 6.46 -11.54
C GLY A 171 0.65 7.96 -11.37
N SER A 172 0.54 8.65 -12.50
CA SER A 172 0.29 10.08 -12.58
C SER A 172 -1.21 10.43 -12.54
N MET A 173 -1.51 11.69 -12.30
CA MET A 173 -2.88 12.23 -12.40
C MET A 173 -3.48 12.07 -13.81
N GLU A 174 -2.62 12.09 -14.84
CA GLU A 174 -3.01 11.89 -16.24
C GLU A 174 -3.48 10.46 -16.46
N ASP A 175 -2.74 9.47 -15.93
CA ASP A 175 -3.16 8.07 -16.03
C ASP A 175 -4.50 7.84 -15.32
N LEU A 176 -4.70 8.48 -14.16
CA LEU A 176 -5.95 8.39 -13.42
C LEU A 176 -7.13 9.00 -14.20
N SER A 177 -6.89 10.12 -14.89
CA SER A 177 -7.88 10.76 -15.77
C SER A 177 -8.26 9.86 -16.95
N GLY A 178 -7.27 9.18 -17.54
CA GLY A 178 -7.49 8.17 -18.58
C GLY A 178 -8.29 6.98 -18.08
N PHE A 179 -8.01 6.50 -16.86
CA PHE A 179 -8.77 5.41 -16.22
C PHE A 179 -10.23 5.80 -15.96
N VAL A 180 -10.47 6.98 -15.37
CA VAL A 180 -11.81 7.49 -15.06
C VAL A 180 -12.69 7.64 -16.30
N THR A 181 -12.09 8.00 -17.44
CA THR A 181 -12.81 8.14 -18.72
C THR A 181 -13.36 6.80 -19.23
N ARG A 182 -12.76 5.68 -18.82
CA ARG A 182 -13.20 4.32 -19.21
C ARG A 182 -14.27 3.75 -18.29
N LEU A 183 -14.60 4.43 -17.19
CA LEU A 183 -15.62 3.97 -16.27
C LEU A 183 -17.01 4.12 -16.89
N GLY A 184 -17.63 2.98 -17.19
CA GLY A 184 -19.02 2.86 -17.62
C GLY A 184 -19.87 2.08 -16.61
N PRO A 185 -21.21 2.04 -16.77
CA PRO A 185 -22.07 1.25 -15.91
C PRO A 185 -21.72 -0.24 -16.01
N ALA A 186 -21.53 -0.88 -14.86
CA ALA A 186 -21.27 -2.31 -14.78
C ALA A 186 -22.51 -3.09 -15.21
N GLN A 187 -22.28 -4.19 -15.94
CA GLN A 187 -23.36 -5.09 -16.34
C GLN A 187 -23.66 -6.06 -15.20
N PRO A 188 -24.95 -6.34 -14.89
CA PRO A 188 -25.31 -7.36 -13.93
C PRO A 188 -24.85 -8.74 -14.41
N SER A 189 -24.52 -9.63 -13.48
CA SER A 189 -24.18 -11.01 -13.84
C SER A 189 -25.41 -11.77 -14.36
N GLY A 190 -25.19 -12.58 -15.41
CA GLY A 190 -26.18 -13.51 -15.96
C GLY A 190 -26.81 -14.41 -14.90
#